data_AF-A0A4V1FY90-F1
#
_entry.id   AF-A0A4V1FY90-F1
#
_cell.length_a   1.000
_cell.length_b   1.000
_cell.length_c   1.000
_cell.angle_alpha   90.00
_cell.angle_beta   90.00
_cell.angle_gamma   90.00
#
_symmetry.space_group_name_H-M   'P 1'
#
loop_
_entity.id
_entity.type
_entity.pdbx_description
1 polymer ?
#
loop_
_entity_poly.entity_id
_entity_poly.type
_entity_poly.pdbx_seq_one_letter_code
_entity_poly.pdbx_strand_id
1 'polypeptide(L)'
;MGTLYICIDESGVPSSGNCFTVAGCWFGSDRDRPQDILVSTSQKLLSKAATLESLSSPPSELKGKDYDSSTLGRLISHLKQLMYEDDSIRCPSRAWSMSYLLGFTVTMVQPDISAVTVDGLTNNELAIPEIMKRLALNTVLTPLFSAGLVDTSSYDRVRVLLDATVWKRAANEFQRATESRLSTDTEIDYATRNSKATPGIQFADIAAVSWRRNLLTGDCSTASGLLHDLRFAR
;
A
#
# COMPACT_ATOMS: atom_id res chain seq x y z
N MET A 1 21.14 11.08 -1.87
CA MET A 1 19.74 11.45 -1.58
C MET A 1 18.84 10.42 -2.25
N GLY A 2 17.66 10.16 -1.70
CA GLY A 2 16.81 9.04 -2.12
C GLY A 2 15.38 9.45 -2.43
N THR A 3 14.58 8.46 -2.86
CA THR A 3 13.16 8.56 -3.11
C THR A 3 12.38 7.73 -2.09
N LEU A 4 11.32 8.32 -1.52
CA LEU A 4 10.33 7.60 -0.71
C LEU A 4 9.23 7.08 -1.62
N TYR A 5 9.06 5.77 -1.70
CA TYR A 5 8.02 5.12 -2.51
C TYR A 5 6.83 4.72 -1.64
N ILE A 6 5.64 4.93 -2.19
CA ILE A 6 4.35 4.57 -1.57
C ILE A 6 3.53 3.85 -2.63
N CYS A 7 3.49 2.52 -2.57
CA CYS A 7 2.73 1.70 -3.50
C CYS A 7 1.36 1.40 -2.93
N ILE A 8 0.29 1.68 -3.67
CA ILE A 8 -1.10 1.58 -3.19
C ILE A 8 -1.87 0.57 -4.04
N ASP A 9 -2.64 -0.27 -3.36
CA ASP A 9 -3.59 -1.21 -3.95
C ASP A 9 -4.82 -1.37 -3.02
N GLU A 10 -5.89 -1.95 -3.55
CA GLU A 10 -7.17 -2.15 -2.87
C GLU A 10 -7.65 -3.60 -2.83
N SER A 11 -8.65 -3.83 -1.97
CA SER A 11 -9.45 -5.04 -2.02
C SER A 11 -10.92 -4.75 -1.75
N GLY A 12 -11.80 -5.39 -2.50
CA GLY A 12 -13.24 -5.14 -2.46
C GLY A 12 -13.70 -4.11 -3.49
N VAL A 13 -14.96 -3.70 -3.39
CA VAL A 13 -15.60 -2.80 -4.38
C VAL A 13 -15.94 -1.48 -3.69
N PRO A 14 -15.45 -0.33 -4.16
CA PRO A 14 -15.70 0.96 -3.52
C PRO A 14 -17.14 1.46 -3.69
N SER A 15 -17.92 0.86 -4.60
CA SER A 15 -19.31 1.23 -4.87
C SER A 15 -20.34 0.44 -4.09
N SER A 16 -19.96 -0.68 -3.46
CA SER A 16 -20.91 -1.58 -2.83
C SER A 16 -20.25 -2.58 -1.89
N GLY A 17 -21.05 -3.05 -0.93
CA GLY A 17 -20.70 -4.11 -0.02
C GLY A 17 -20.14 -3.61 1.31
N ASN A 18 -19.84 -4.59 2.17
CA ASN A 18 -19.62 -4.32 3.59
C ASN A 18 -18.17 -3.96 3.95
N CYS A 19 -17.24 -4.09 3.00
CA CYS A 19 -15.82 -3.85 3.28
C CYS A 19 -15.02 -3.59 1.99
N PHE A 20 -14.49 -2.38 1.90
CA PHE A 20 -13.48 -1.94 0.94
C PHE A 20 -12.23 -1.55 1.71
N THR A 21 -11.08 -2.13 1.37
CA THR A 21 -9.81 -1.85 2.04
C THR A 21 -8.79 -1.31 1.07
N VAL A 22 -7.94 -0.40 1.54
CA VAL A 22 -6.84 0.15 0.75
C VAL A 22 -5.60 0.09 1.61
N ALA A 23 -4.50 -0.36 1.01
CA ALA A 23 -3.21 -0.45 1.68
C ALA A 23 -2.15 0.35 0.93
N GLY A 24 -1.25 0.98 1.67
CA GLY A 24 -0.02 1.57 1.17
C GLY A 24 1.18 0.80 1.69
N CYS A 25 2.09 0.41 0.80
CA CYS A 25 3.39 -0.18 1.11
C CYS A 25 4.48 0.88 0.91
N TRP A 26 5.25 1.15 1.96
CA TRP A 26 6.18 2.29 2.06
C TRP A 26 7.62 1.78 2.16
N PHE A 27 8.53 2.39 1.41
CA PHE A 27 9.97 2.11 1.49
C PHE A 27 10.79 3.25 0.88
N GLY A 28 11.99 3.48 1.42
CA GLY A 28 12.98 4.38 0.82
C GLY A 28 13.93 3.63 -0.10
N SER A 29 14.35 4.26 -1.20
CA SER A 29 15.38 3.72 -2.09
C SER A 29 16.21 4.83 -2.73
N ASP A 30 17.46 4.54 -3.05
CA ASP A 30 18.34 5.38 -3.87
C ASP A 30 18.18 5.10 -5.38
N ARG A 31 17.44 4.05 -5.75
CA ARG A 31 17.13 3.72 -7.14
C ARG A 31 15.94 4.56 -7.60
N ASP A 32 16.01 5.07 -8.83
CA ASP A 32 14.93 5.87 -9.40
C ASP A 32 13.80 5.04 -10.02
N ARG A 33 14.07 3.79 -10.41
CA ARG A 33 13.15 2.97 -11.19
C ARG A 33 12.41 1.99 -10.27
N PRO A 34 11.07 2.15 -10.10
CA PRO A 34 10.28 1.25 -9.25
C PRO A 34 10.43 -0.23 -9.60
N GLN A 35 10.58 -0.55 -10.88
CA GLN A 35 10.73 -1.93 -11.36
C GLN A 35 12.06 -2.58 -11.00
N ASP A 36 13.05 -1.80 -10.54
CA ASP A 36 14.35 -2.28 -10.12
C ASP A 36 14.45 -2.42 -8.60
N ILE A 37 13.36 -2.11 -7.87
CA ILE A 37 13.30 -2.12 -6.40
C ILE A 37 12.46 -3.32 -5.93
N LEU A 38 12.89 -3.97 -4.85
CA LEU A 38 12.26 -5.14 -4.23
C LEU A 38 12.14 -6.37 -5.15
N VAL A 39 12.86 -6.41 -6.28
CA VAL A 39 12.82 -7.50 -7.27
C VAL A 39 13.26 -8.83 -6.66
N SER A 40 14.37 -8.82 -5.91
CA SER A 40 14.90 -10.01 -5.23
C SER A 40 13.90 -10.52 -4.19
N THR A 41 13.36 -9.61 -3.37
CA THR A 41 12.31 -9.95 -2.39
C THR A 41 11.08 -10.56 -3.06
N SER A 42 10.59 -9.95 -4.16
CA SER A 42 9.44 -10.45 -4.92
C SER A 42 9.69 -11.85 -5.48
N GLN A 43 10.85 -12.09 -6.12
CA GLN A 43 11.19 -13.40 -6.68
C GLN A 43 11.26 -14.50 -5.63
N LYS A 44 11.83 -14.19 -4.45
CA LYS A 44 11.87 -15.12 -3.30
C LYS A 44 10.46 -15.40 -2.78
N LEU A 45 9.59 -14.39 -2.70
CA LEU A 45 8.19 -14.55 -2.30
C LEU A 45 7.37 -15.35 -3.32
N LEU A 46 7.54 -15.13 -4.63
CA LEU A 46 6.91 -15.92 -5.68
C LEU A 46 7.32 -17.40 -5.59
N SER A 47 8.61 -17.64 -5.37
CA SER A 47 9.14 -19.00 -5.16
C SER A 47 8.57 -19.63 -3.90
N LYS A 48 8.43 -18.85 -2.82
CA LYS A 48 7.79 -19.29 -1.58
C LYS A 48 6.32 -19.62 -1.78
N ALA A 49 5.58 -18.79 -2.52
CA ALA A 49 4.18 -19.00 -2.86
C ALA A 49 3.99 -20.31 -3.63
N ALA A 50 4.80 -20.56 -4.68
CA ALA A 50 4.74 -21.82 -5.40
C ALA A 50 5.04 -23.04 -4.53
N THR A 51 5.97 -22.92 -3.58
CA THR A 51 6.25 -24.00 -2.62
C THR A 51 5.06 -24.26 -1.69
N LEU A 52 4.42 -23.20 -1.19
CA LEU A 52 3.28 -23.31 -0.27
C LEU A 52 2.04 -23.90 -0.97
N GLU A 53 1.80 -23.48 -2.20
CA GLU A 53 0.66 -23.90 -3.03
C GLU A 53 0.96 -25.18 -3.87
N SER A 54 2.13 -25.79 -3.69
CA SER A 54 2.57 -26.98 -4.46
C SER A 54 2.49 -26.80 -5.99
N LEU A 55 2.83 -25.61 -6.48
CA LEU A 55 2.84 -25.29 -7.91
C LEU A 55 4.12 -25.80 -8.58
N SER A 56 4.00 -26.26 -9.83
CA SER A 56 5.14 -26.69 -10.65
C SER A 56 6.10 -25.56 -11.02
N SER A 57 5.64 -24.31 -10.98
CA SER A 57 6.44 -23.12 -11.24
C SER A 57 5.96 -21.93 -10.40
N PRO A 58 6.86 -20.99 -10.04
CA PRO A 58 6.47 -19.70 -9.46
C PRO A 58 5.41 -18.99 -10.29
N PRO A 59 4.39 -18.39 -9.66
CA PRO A 59 3.44 -17.54 -10.38
C PRO A 59 4.18 -16.33 -10.97
N SER A 60 3.58 -15.70 -11.98
CA SER A 60 4.20 -14.54 -12.63
C SER A 60 4.04 -13.23 -11.85
N GLU A 61 3.19 -13.24 -10.81
CA GLU A 61 2.83 -12.12 -9.96
C GLU A 61 2.21 -12.66 -8.65
N LEU A 62 2.41 -11.97 -7.53
CA LEU A 62 1.66 -12.23 -6.30
C LEU A 62 0.34 -11.48 -6.36
N LYS A 63 -0.78 -12.19 -6.28
CA LYS A 63 -2.11 -11.61 -6.10
C LYS A 63 -2.72 -12.11 -4.81
N GLY A 64 -3.03 -11.20 -3.88
CA GLY A 64 -3.52 -11.56 -2.54
C GLY A 64 -4.77 -12.45 -2.58
N LYS A 65 -5.66 -12.23 -3.56
CA LYS A 65 -6.90 -13.01 -3.74
C LYS A 65 -6.67 -14.48 -4.13
N ASP A 66 -5.48 -14.82 -4.64
CA ASP A 66 -5.17 -16.16 -5.15
C ASP A 66 -4.69 -17.10 -4.04
N TYR A 67 -4.50 -16.60 -2.82
CA TYR A 67 -3.94 -17.35 -1.70
C TYR A 67 -4.94 -17.51 -0.55
N ASP A 68 -4.86 -18.64 0.15
CA ASP A 68 -5.58 -18.83 1.41
C ASP A 68 -4.97 -18.02 2.56
N SER A 69 -5.65 -17.98 3.72
CA SER A 69 -5.20 -17.17 4.86
C SER A 69 -3.88 -17.65 5.47
N SER A 70 -3.60 -18.95 5.42
CA SER A 70 -2.36 -19.55 5.92
C SER A 70 -1.19 -19.14 5.04
N THR A 71 -1.35 -19.23 3.72
CA THR A 71 -0.36 -18.79 2.74
C THR A 71 -0.12 -17.29 2.83
N LEU A 72 -1.17 -16.46 2.93
CA LEU A 72 -1.02 -15.01 3.14
C LEU A 72 -0.21 -14.69 4.40
N GLY A 73 -0.53 -15.32 5.54
CA GLY A 73 0.24 -15.13 6.78
C GLY A 73 1.71 -15.51 6.66
N ARG A 74 2.00 -16.62 5.97
CA ARG A 74 3.38 -17.08 5.71
C ARG A 74 4.13 -16.16 4.75
N LEU A 75 3.47 -15.62 3.73
CA LEU A 75 4.08 -14.66 2.79
C LEU A 75 4.45 -13.36 3.49
N ILE A 76 3.57 -12.79 4.32
CA ILE A 76 3.87 -11.55 5.07
C ILE A 76 4.99 -11.79 6.09
N SER A 77 4.96 -12.93 6.79
CA SER A 77 6.04 -13.32 7.70
C SER A 77 7.39 -13.42 6.98
N HIS A 78 7.40 -14.02 5.78
CA HIS A 78 8.62 -14.13 4.98
C HIS A 78 9.08 -12.79 4.41
N LEU A 79 8.17 -11.92 3.96
CA LEU A 79 8.47 -10.55 3.56
C LEU A 79 9.20 -9.79 4.68
N LYS A 80 8.73 -9.96 5.92
CA LYS A 80 9.35 -9.34 7.11
C LYS A 80 10.80 -9.77 7.33
N GLN A 81 11.16 -10.99 6.92
CA GLN A 81 12.53 -11.49 6.99
C GLN A 81 13.37 -10.95 5.82
N LEU A 82 12.83 -11.06 4.60
CA LEU A 82 13.53 -10.73 3.37
C LEU A 82 13.87 -9.25 3.23
N MET A 83 13.08 -8.36 3.82
CA MET A 83 13.30 -6.91 3.69
C MET A 83 14.71 -6.47 4.11
N TYR A 84 15.31 -7.12 5.12
CA TYR A 84 16.64 -6.76 5.59
C TYR A 84 17.76 -7.25 4.67
N GLU A 85 17.48 -8.22 3.82
CA GLU A 85 18.40 -8.75 2.81
C GLU A 85 18.32 -7.99 1.47
N ASP A 86 17.34 -7.10 1.32
CA ASP A 86 17.12 -6.40 0.06
C ASP A 86 17.90 -5.07 0.01
N ASP A 87 19.00 -5.07 -0.74
CA ASP A 87 19.85 -3.89 -0.89
C ASP A 87 19.17 -2.74 -1.65
N SER A 88 18.07 -2.99 -2.35
CA SER A 88 17.38 -1.94 -3.12
C SER A 88 16.59 -0.96 -2.24
N ILE A 89 16.36 -1.27 -0.97
CA ILE A 89 15.64 -0.40 -0.02
C ILE A 89 16.54 0.11 1.13
N ARG A 90 17.85 -0.02 0.99
CA ARG A 90 18.83 0.46 1.98
C ARG A 90 19.13 1.94 1.77
N CYS A 91 18.20 2.80 2.18
CA CYS A 91 18.42 4.25 2.25
C CYS A 91 19.23 4.61 3.51
N PRO A 92 20.26 5.50 3.45
CA PRO A 92 21.11 5.86 4.59
C PRO A 92 20.35 6.41 5.80
N SER A 93 19.22 7.06 5.54
CA SER A 93 18.32 7.69 6.51
C SER A 93 16.94 7.07 6.33
N ARG A 94 16.39 6.53 7.41
CA ARG A 94 15.04 5.96 7.40
C ARG A 94 14.02 7.09 7.50
N ALA A 95 12.93 6.98 6.74
CA ALA A 95 11.82 7.92 6.84
C ALA A 95 11.01 7.77 8.15
N TRP A 96 11.30 6.77 8.99
CA TRP A 96 10.56 6.55 10.24
C TRP A 96 11.43 5.88 11.30
N SER A 97 10.98 5.96 12.55
CA SER A 97 11.69 5.42 13.73
C SER A 97 11.50 3.92 13.96
N MET A 98 10.58 3.27 13.24
CA MET A 98 10.36 1.82 13.34
C MET A 98 11.63 1.04 12.94
N SER A 99 11.80 -0.16 13.53
CA SER A 99 12.93 -1.03 13.24
C SER A 99 12.92 -1.62 11.81
N TYR A 100 11.77 -1.56 11.13
CA TYR A 100 11.53 -2.19 9.84
C TYR A 100 11.88 -1.28 8.66
N LEU A 101 12.33 -1.88 7.55
CA LEU A 101 12.65 -1.17 6.30
C LEU A 101 11.45 -0.94 5.39
N LEU A 102 10.35 -1.67 5.61
CA LEU A 102 9.06 -1.37 5.02
C LEU A 102 8.09 -0.90 6.10
N GLY A 103 7.28 0.09 5.74
CA GLY A 103 6.12 0.54 6.52
C GLY A 103 4.83 0.25 5.76
N PHE A 104 3.73 0.09 6.48
CA PHE A 104 2.41 -0.07 5.89
C PHE A 104 1.42 0.98 6.41
N THR A 105 0.51 1.38 5.56
CA THR A 105 -0.77 1.97 5.96
C THR A 105 -1.89 1.07 5.46
N VAL A 106 -2.93 0.89 6.28
CA VAL A 106 -4.11 0.13 5.86
C VAL A 106 -5.33 0.84 6.41
N THR A 107 -6.31 1.06 5.54
CA THR A 107 -7.60 1.64 5.90
C THR A 107 -8.73 0.76 5.41
N MET A 108 -9.87 0.88 6.05
CA MET A 108 -11.11 0.22 5.67
C MET A 108 -12.22 1.25 5.60
N VAL A 109 -13.07 1.08 4.59
CA VAL A 109 -14.28 1.83 4.35
C VAL A 109 -15.42 0.81 4.24
N GLN A 110 -16.61 1.19 4.70
CA GLN A 110 -17.84 0.41 4.54
C GLN A 110 -18.71 1.11 3.48
N PRO A 111 -18.57 0.78 2.18
CA PRO A 111 -19.25 1.48 1.09
C PRO A 111 -20.73 1.72 1.34
N ASP A 112 -21.47 0.71 1.82
CA ASP A 112 -22.93 0.81 1.98
C ASP A 112 -23.33 1.81 3.09
N ILE A 113 -22.58 1.88 4.20
CA ILE A 113 -22.84 2.82 5.29
C ILE A 113 -22.35 4.22 4.91
N SER A 114 -21.17 4.29 4.30
CA SER A 114 -20.57 5.55 3.86
C SER A 114 -21.40 6.21 2.75
N ALA A 115 -22.00 5.43 1.85
CA ALA A 115 -22.95 5.91 0.83
C ALA A 115 -24.09 6.70 1.48
N VAL A 116 -24.80 6.11 2.43
CA VAL A 116 -25.93 6.75 3.13
C VAL A 116 -25.50 8.03 3.84
N THR A 117 -24.30 8.03 4.42
CA THR A 117 -23.79 9.19 5.17
C THR A 117 -23.40 10.34 4.25
N VAL A 118 -22.84 10.03 3.08
CA VAL A 118 -22.26 11.01 2.16
C VAL A 118 -23.28 11.55 1.16
N ASP A 119 -24.29 10.76 0.80
CA ASP A 119 -25.36 11.16 -0.13
C ASP A 119 -26.05 12.46 0.33
N GLY A 120 -26.28 12.60 1.63
CA GLY A 120 -26.85 13.81 2.23
C GLY A 120 -25.90 15.03 2.30
N LEU A 121 -24.61 14.85 2.04
CA LEU A 121 -23.59 15.90 2.20
C LEU A 121 -23.10 16.47 0.87
N THR A 122 -23.14 15.69 -0.22
CA THR A 122 -22.51 16.08 -1.49
C THR A 122 -23.49 16.58 -2.56
N ASN A 123 -24.78 16.72 -2.25
CA ASN A 123 -25.81 17.12 -3.22
C ASN A 123 -25.72 16.35 -4.57
N ASN A 124 -25.29 15.09 -4.55
CA ASN A 124 -25.03 14.26 -5.73
C ASN A 124 -23.95 14.75 -6.73
N GLU A 125 -23.07 15.69 -6.36
CA GLU A 125 -22.03 16.20 -7.28
C GLU A 125 -20.91 15.19 -7.55
N LEU A 126 -20.69 14.25 -6.63
CA LEU A 126 -19.65 13.23 -6.72
C LEU A 126 -20.24 11.83 -6.53
N ALA A 127 -19.85 10.90 -7.39
CA ALA A 127 -20.23 9.51 -7.24
C ALA A 127 -19.57 8.92 -5.97
N ILE A 128 -20.35 8.20 -5.15
CA ILE A 128 -19.89 7.52 -3.93
C ILE A 128 -18.53 6.81 -4.09
N PRO A 129 -18.27 6.01 -5.15
CA PRO A 129 -17.01 5.28 -5.28
C PRO A 129 -15.79 6.20 -5.36
N GLU A 130 -15.96 7.37 -5.97
CA GLU A 130 -14.91 8.38 -6.08
C GLU A 130 -14.62 9.02 -4.72
N ILE A 131 -15.66 9.28 -3.93
CA ILE A 131 -15.51 9.82 -2.57
C ILE A 131 -14.79 8.80 -1.67
N MET A 132 -15.19 7.53 -1.74
CA MET A 132 -14.55 6.47 -0.96
C MET A 132 -13.06 6.35 -1.29
N LYS A 133 -12.70 6.43 -2.58
CA LYS A 133 -11.30 6.41 -3.01
C LYS A 133 -10.52 7.62 -2.50
N ARG A 134 -11.09 8.83 -2.56
CA ARG A 134 -10.43 10.03 -2.02
C ARG A 134 -10.18 9.93 -0.53
N LEU A 135 -11.19 9.51 0.23
CA LEU A 135 -11.06 9.30 1.66
C LEU A 135 -9.99 8.24 1.98
N ALA A 136 -10.03 7.11 1.27
CA ALA A 136 -9.06 6.05 1.48
C ALA A 136 -7.63 6.48 1.11
N LEU A 137 -7.44 7.18 -0.01
CA LEU A 137 -6.15 7.72 -0.43
C LEU A 137 -5.62 8.73 0.60
N ASN A 138 -6.49 9.63 1.07
CA ASN A 138 -6.15 10.59 2.13
C ASN A 138 -5.69 9.87 3.41
N THR A 139 -6.43 8.85 3.87
CA THR A 139 -6.03 8.08 5.05
C THR A 139 -4.70 7.35 4.85
N VAL A 140 -4.52 6.70 3.71
CA VAL A 140 -3.29 5.97 3.38
C VAL A 140 -2.09 6.90 3.35
N LEU A 141 -2.24 8.12 2.82
CA LEU A 141 -1.16 9.12 2.69
C LEU A 141 -1.01 10.07 3.89
N THR A 142 -1.92 10.03 4.86
CA THR A 142 -1.90 10.89 6.07
C THR A 142 -0.54 10.93 6.76
N PRO A 143 0.26 9.83 6.85
CA PRO A 143 1.58 9.88 7.48
C PRO A 143 2.56 10.89 6.86
N LEU A 144 2.44 11.23 5.57
CA LEU A 144 3.29 12.27 4.94
C LEU A 144 3.08 13.66 5.53
N PHE A 145 1.88 13.91 6.05
CA PHE A 145 1.46 15.24 6.52
C PHE A 145 1.34 15.31 8.04
N SER A 146 1.62 14.19 8.73
CA SER A 146 1.50 14.07 10.16
C SER A 146 2.88 14.16 10.80
N ALA A 147 3.10 15.22 11.57
CA ALA A 147 4.38 15.46 12.24
C ALA A 147 4.81 14.25 13.07
N GLY A 148 6.02 13.76 12.84
CA GLY A 148 6.65 12.69 13.61
C GLY A 148 6.32 11.26 13.17
N LEU A 149 5.42 11.05 12.19
CA LEU A 149 5.16 9.70 11.64
C LEU A 149 6.13 9.33 10.53
N VAL A 150 6.32 10.25 9.58
CA VAL A 150 7.27 10.10 8.47
C VAL A 150 8.11 11.36 8.36
N ASP A 151 9.43 11.20 8.43
CA ASP A 151 10.42 12.23 8.15
C ASP A 151 10.81 12.17 6.66
N THR A 152 10.34 13.15 5.90
CA THR A 152 10.66 13.28 4.47
C THR A 152 11.91 14.10 4.21
N SER A 153 12.54 14.71 5.23
CA SER A 153 13.66 15.65 5.07
C SER A 153 14.89 15.05 4.38
N SER A 154 15.03 13.72 4.42
CA SER A 154 16.15 13.01 3.80
C SER A 154 15.86 12.48 2.38
N TYR A 155 14.68 12.82 1.82
CA TYR A 155 14.24 12.39 0.51
C TYR A 155 14.00 13.60 -0.39
N ASP A 156 14.53 13.55 -1.61
CA ASP A 156 14.31 14.60 -2.60
C ASP A 156 12.90 14.48 -3.21
N ARG A 157 12.38 13.25 -3.24
CA ARG A 157 11.12 12.92 -3.90
C ARG A 157 10.30 11.92 -3.10
N VAL A 158 8.99 12.07 -3.21
CA VAL A 158 7.99 11.11 -2.79
C VAL A 158 7.25 10.61 -4.04
N ARG A 159 7.20 9.30 -4.24
CA ARG A 159 6.53 8.66 -5.37
C ARG A 159 5.36 7.82 -4.92
N VAL A 160 4.16 8.27 -5.24
CA VAL A 160 2.92 7.53 -5.00
C VAL A 160 2.58 6.72 -6.25
N LEU A 161 2.72 5.39 -6.14
CA LEU A 161 2.50 4.44 -7.22
C LEU A 161 1.15 3.73 -7.03
N LEU A 162 0.26 3.85 -8.01
CA LEU A 162 -1.11 3.34 -7.98
C LEU A 162 -1.22 2.15 -8.93
N ASP A 163 -1.96 1.11 -8.54
CA ASP A 163 -2.14 -0.12 -9.33
C ASP A 163 -2.93 0.11 -10.64
N ALA A 164 -3.87 1.05 -10.63
CA ALA A 164 -4.85 1.22 -11.68
C ALA A 164 -5.20 2.69 -11.97
N THR A 165 -5.67 2.94 -13.19
CA THR A 165 -6.08 4.28 -13.65
C THR A 165 -7.32 4.80 -12.93
N VAL A 166 -8.06 3.91 -12.25
CA VAL A 166 -9.25 4.24 -11.48
C VAL A 166 -8.95 5.13 -10.27
N TRP A 167 -7.68 5.30 -9.92
CA TRP A 167 -7.20 6.23 -8.89
C TRP A 167 -6.84 7.62 -9.42
N LYS A 168 -6.71 7.78 -10.75
CA LYS A 168 -6.13 8.98 -11.37
C LYS A 168 -6.83 10.27 -10.97
N ARG A 169 -8.16 10.27 -10.88
CA ARG A 169 -8.94 11.45 -10.47
C ARG A 169 -8.66 11.82 -9.01
N ALA A 170 -8.82 10.87 -8.10
CA ALA A 170 -8.54 11.05 -6.68
C ALA A 170 -7.08 11.51 -6.43
N ALA A 171 -6.12 10.92 -7.13
CA ALA A 171 -4.70 11.30 -7.05
C ALA A 171 -4.45 12.73 -7.54
N ASN A 172 -5.01 13.13 -8.69
CA ASN A 172 -4.84 14.49 -9.24
C ASN A 172 -5.42 15.58 -8.32
N GLU A 173 -6.48 15.27 -7.59
CA GLU A 173 -7.07 16.22 -6.65
C GLU A 173 -6.29 16.28 -5.34
N PHE A 174 -5.85 15.12 -4.85
CA PHE A 174 -4.99 15.06 -3.67
C PHE A 174 -3.66 15.78 -3.90
N GLN A 175 -3.06 15.61 -5.09
CA GLN A 175 -1.87 16.35 -5.52
C GLN A 175 -2.11 17.86 -5.43
N ARG A 176 -3.17 18.37 -6.08
CA ARG A 176 -3.54 19.79 -6.01
C ARG A 176 -3.76 20.30 -4.58
N ALA A 177 -4.34 19.48 -3.70
CA ALA A 177 -4.55 19.83 -2.31
C ALA A 177 -3.27 19.87 -1.47
N THR A 178 -2.21 19.17 -1.91
CA THR A 178 -0.97 18.96 -1.14
C THR A 178 0.24 19.73 -1.68
N GLU A 179 0.17 20.23 -2.92
CA GLU A 179 1.18 21.09 -3.56
C GLU A 179 1.62 22.30 -2.72
N SER A 180 0.76 22.76 -1.80
CA SER A 180 1.03 23.91 -0.90
C SER A 180 1.42 23.51 0.54
N ARG A 181 1.42 22.22 0.88
CA ARG A 181 1.49 21.73 2.28
C ARG A 181 2.79 21.04 2.67
N LEU A 182 3.59 20.54 1.74
CA LEU A 182 4.93 20.05 2.07
C LEU A 182 5.93 21.21 2.11
N SER A 183 7.03 21.02 2.86
CA SER A 183 8.20 21.88 2.77
C SER A 183 8.64 22.01 1.31
N THR A 184 9.07 23.20 0.90
CA THR A 184 9.35 23.62 -0.48
C THR A 184 10.31 22.72 -1.28
N ASP A 185 10.99 21.78 -0.62
CA ASP A 185 12.15 21.08 -1.16
C ASP A 185 11.87 19.60 -1.54
N THR A 186 10.69 19.05 -1.21
CA THR A 186 10.34 17.65 -1.54
C THR A 186 9.21 17.59 -2.56
N GLU A 187 9.50 17.04 -3.75
CA GLU A 187 8.52 16.86 -4.83
C GLU A 187 7.68 15.58 -4.60
N ILE A 188 6.34 15.66 -4.75
CA ILE A 188 5.47 14.47 -4.78
C ILE A 188 5.02 14.20 -6.21
N ASP A 189 5.26 12.99 -6.72
CA ASP A 189 4.71 12.52 -7.99
C ASP A 189 3.73 11.35 -7.80
N TYR A 190 2.69 11.34 -8.63
CA TYR A 190 1.67 10.30 -8.68
C TYR A 190 1.76 9.58 -10.03
N ALA A 191 1.86 8.25 -10.02
CA ALA A 191 1.94 7.47 -11.24
C ALA A 191 1.15 6.16 -11.14
N THR A 192 0.38 5.84 -12.17
CA THR A 192 -0.18 4.50 -12.35
C THR A 192 0.89 3.55 -12.90
N ARG A 193 1.03 2.35 -12.34
CA ARG A 193 2.04 1.36 -12.74
C ARG A 193 1.46 -0.04 -12.83
N ASN A 194 2.10 -0.87 -13.64
CA ASN A 194 1.77 -2.30 -13.72
C ASN A 194 2.28 -3.00 -12.45
N SER A 195 1.37 -3.62 -11.69
CA SER A 195 1.67 -4.36 -10.46
C SER A 195 2.64 -5.53 -10.69
N LYS A 196 2.55 -6.22 -11.83
CA LYS A 196 3.50 -7.29 -12.21
C LYS A 196 4.95 -6.80 -12.31
N ALA A 197 5.16 -5.55 -12.71
CA ALA A 197 6.47 -4.93 -12.82
C ALA A 197 6.87 -4.08 -11.60
N THR A 198 6.00 -3.94 -10.61
CA THR A 198 6.20 -3.05 -9.45
C THR A 198 5.94 -3.83 -8.16
N PRO A 199 6.95 -4.53 -7.61
CA PRO A 199 6.79 -5.39 -6.43
C PRO A 199 6.07 -4.77 -5.24
N GLY A 200 6.31 -3.49 -4.96
CA GLY A 200 5.65 -2.80 -3.86
C GLY A 200 4.13 -2.78 -3.96
N ILE A 201 3.56 -2.75 -5.17
CA ILE A 201 2.11 -2.81 -5.39
C ILE A 201 1.58 -4.20 -5.05
N GLN A 202 2.30 -5.26 -5.42
CA GLN A 202 1.92 -6.64 -5.05
C GLN A 202 1.91 -6.83 -3.52
N PHE A 203 2.81 -6.16 -2.79
CA PHE A 203 2.81 -6.21 -1.32
C PHE A 203 1.65 -5.42 -0.72
N ALA A 204 1.27 -4.30 -1.33
CA ALA A 204 0.05 -3.57 -0.96
C ALA A 204 -1.21 -4.41 -1.22
N ASP A 205 -1.31 -5.14 -2.33
CA ASP A 205 -2.41 -6.07 -2.63
C ASP A 205 -2.55 -7.16 -1.55
N ILE A 206 -1.45 -7.87 -1.25
CA ILE A 206 -1.41 -8.87 -0.17
C ILE A 206 -1.90 -8.26 1.15
N ALA A 207 -1.46 -7.04 1.47
CA ALA A 207 -1.86 -6.36 2.70
C ALA A 207 -3.36 -6.01 2.70
N ALA A 208 -3.88 -5.43 1.62
CA ALA A 208 -5.28 -5.06 1.49
C ALA A 208 -6.19 -6.29 1.59
N VAL A 209 -5.88 -7.36 0.85
CA VAL A 209 -6.65 -8.62 0.87
C VAL A 209 -6.62 -9.26 2.25
N SER A 210 -5.43 -9.38 2.86
CA SER A 210 -5.28 -10.00 4.18
C SER A 210 -6.07 -9.26 5.25
N TRP A 211 -6.02 -7.92 5.21
CA TRP A 211 -6.76 -7.09 6.15
C TRP A 211 -8.26 -7.21 5.97
N ARG A 212 -8.73 -7.14 4.71
CA ARG A 212 -10.15 -7.30 4.37
C ARG A 212 -10.71 -8.64 4.82
N ARG A 213 -9.99 -9.72 4.54
CA ARG A 213 -10.40 -11.08 4.95
C ARG A 213 -10.47 -11.19 6.46
N ASN A 214 -9.47 -10.69 7.18
CA ASN A 214 -9.51 -10.66 8.65
C ASN A 214 -10.73 -9.90 9.19
N LEU A 215 -11.11 -8.77 8.57
CA LEU A 215 -12.28 -8.00 8.99
C LEU A 215 -13.62 -8.70 8.68
N LEU A 216 -13.70 -9.42 7.56
CA LEU A 216 -14.94 -10.07 7.13
C LEU A 216 -15.17 -11.44 7.78
N THR A 217 -14.12 -12.23 7.94
CA THR A 217 -14.22 -13.65 8.35
C THR A 217 -13.36 -14.00 9.56
N GLY A 218 -12.45 -13.12 10.00
CA GLY A 218 -11.50 -13.40 11.09
C GLY A 218 -10.40 -14.40 10.74
N ASP A 219 -10.32 -14.86 9.48
CA ASP A 219 -9.46 -15.98 9.07
C ASP A 219 -7.99 -15.60 8.83
N CYS A 220 -7.68 -14.32 8.68
CA CYS A 220 -6.35 -13.78 8.38
C CYS A 220 -5.69 -13.09 9.59
N SER A 221 -5.99 -13.51 10.81
CA SER A 221 -5.51 -12.87 12.05
C SER A 221 -3.99 -12.82 12.16
N THR A 222 -3.28 -13.86 11.71
CA THR A 222 -1.80 -13.88 11.70
C THR A 222 -1.24 -12.83 10.75
N ALA A 223 -1.75 -12.77 9.51
CA ALA A 223 -1.35 -11.79 8.51
C ALA A 223 -1.65 -10.36 8.98
N SER A 224 -2.86 -10.14 9.52
CA SER A 224 -3.32 -8.87 10.06
C SER A 224 -2.48 -8.40 11.26
N GLY A 225 -2.15 -9.31 12.19
CA GLY A 225 -1.28 -9.01 13.33
C GLY A 225 0.13 -8.58 12.89
N LEU A 226 0.71 -9.28 11.91
CA LEU A 226 2.01 -8.91 11.34
C LEU A 226 1.96 -7.56 10.61
N LEU A 227 0.89 -7.28 9.86
CA LEU A 227 0.69 -5.98 9.22
C LEU A 227 0.51 -4.87 10.25
N HIS A 228 -0.20 -5.14 11.35
CA HIS A 228 -0.37 -4.19 12.44
C HIS A 228 0.97 -3.77 13.05
N ASP A 229 1.90 -4.72 13.23
CA ASP A 229 3.27 -4.43 13.70
C ASP A 229 4.08 -3.53 12.75
N LEU A 230 3.74 -3.50 11.46
CA LEU A 230 4.43 -2.75 10.41
C LEU A 230 3.77 -1.40 10.12
N ARG A 231 2.70 -1.02 10.83
CA ARG A 231 1.99 0.25 10.61
C ARG A 231 2.64 1.43 11.32
N PHE A 232 2.59 2.60 10.67
CA PHE A 232 3.11 3.88 11.21
C PHE A 232 2.45 4.36 12.51
N ALA A 233 1.27 3.85 12.84
CA ALA A 233 0.51 4.24 14.02
C ALA A 233 0.35 3.03 14.94
N ARG A 234 0.98 3.11 16.12
CA ARG A 234 0.57 2.42 17.34
C ARG A 234 -0.25 3.38 18.20
#